data_AF-A0A2T5I9X2-F1
#
_entry.id   AF-A0A2T5I9X2-F1
#
_cell.length_a   1.000
_cell.length_b   1.000
_cell.length_c   1.000
_cell.angle_alpha   90.00
_cell.angle_beta   90.00
_cell.angle_gamma   90.00
#
_symmetry.space_group_name_H-M   'P 1'
#
loop_
_entity.id
_entity.type
_entity.pdbx_description
1 polymer ?
#
loop_
_entity_poly.entity_id
_entity_poly.type
_entity_poly.pdbx_seq_one_letter_code
_entity_poly.pdbx_strand_id
1 'polypeptide(L)'
;MKFVMSNEEVHDEAGFLERLSSDLKPFYEPRLPYHNWDEHIEHGLGIIDNLCEQEKAKGNPINSFIAKVAYMGHDAGFPHDLITPDIWKKHGSKEGYSTHIMDVLLQNYGLEESCIRGVQTCIMFTKMGEQLPEDIDKELGNTAKAVRTADLSHIFGPYKDFVIDSFKLMEEAKMYGRETVLAEFKDRTRFVLTNYLSLGFIPSGAYSIADGMKNIERFGKDSPSRLLKVIGNQANRFASLVKRETA
;
A
#
# COMPACT_ATOMS: atom_id res chain seq x y z
N MET A 1 -6.77 -24.14 27.56
CA MET A 1 -6.35 -25.21 26.64
C MET A 1 -5.47 -24.52 25.60
N LYS A 2 -4.15 -24.70 25.66
CA LYS A 2 -3.22 -24.09 24.68
C LYS A 2 -3.29 -24.93 23.41
N PHE A 3 -3.81 -24.37 22.33
CA PHE A 3 -3.54 -24.90 20.99
C PHE A 3 -2.08 -24.56 20.70
N VAL A 4 -1.20 -25.56 20.85
CA VAL A 4 0.14 -25.50 20.29
C VAL A 4 -0.01 -26.10 18.91
N MET A 5 -0.03 -25.26 17.87
CA MET A 5 0.03 -25.75 16.50
C MET A 5 1.36 -26.48 16.32
N SER A 6 1.30 -27.72 15.84
CA SER A 6 2.49 -28.50 15.52
C SER A 6 3.13 -27.94 14.24
N ASN A 7 4.44 -28.15 14.08
CA ASN A 7 5.25 -27.76 12.91
C ASN A 7 4.70 -28.24 11.54
N GLU A 8 3.64 -29.06 11.50
CA GLU A 8 3.00 -29.53 10.26
C GLU A 8 1.98 -28.53 9.68
N GLU A 9 1.38 -27.63 10.49
CA GLU A 9 0.43 -26.62 9.98
C GLU A 9 1.12 -25.37 9.41
N VAL A 10 2.45 -25.29 9.52
CA VAL A 10 3.33 -24.31 8.86
C VAL A 10 3.66 -24.75 7.41
N HIS A 11 3.26 -25.96 6.99
CA HIS A 11 3.60 -26.52 5.67
C HIS A 11 2.61 -26.23 4.53
N ASP A 12 1.58 -25.41 4.76
CA ASP A 12 0.70 -24.92 3.70
C ASP A 12 0.59 -23.39 3.73
N GLU A 13 1.63 -22.71 3.20
CA GLU A 13 1.62 -21.25 3.02
C GLU A 13 0.36 -20.81 2.26
N ALA A 14 -0.05 -21.54 1.22
CA ALA A 14 -1.21 -21.19 0.42
C ALA A 14 -2.50 -21.26 1.23
N GLY A 15 -2.73 -22.35 1.97
CA GLY A 15 -3.88 -22.49 2.85
C GLY A 15 -3.89 -21.49 4.00
N PHE A 16 -2.72 -21.10 4.53
CA PHE A 16 -2.62 -20.02 5.51
C PHE A 16 -3.04 -18.66 4.91
N LEU A 17 -2.49 -18.31 3.74
CA LEU A 17 -2.79 -17.04 3.08
C LEU A 17 -4.26 -16.97 2.64
N GLU A 18 -4.87 -18.09 2.25
CA GLU A 18 -6.30 -18.17 1.94
C GLU A 18 -7.17 -17.89 3.18
N ARG A 19 -6.84 -18.51 4.33
CA ARG A 19 -7.54 -18.23 5.60
C ARG A 19 -7.37 -16.78 6.03
N LEU A 20 -6.14 -16.26 5.99
CA LEU A 20 -5.84 -14.88 6.33
C LEU A 20 -6.61 -13.91 5.42
N SER A 21 -6.69 -14.20 4.13
CA SER A 21 -7.48 -13.42 3.15
C SER A 21 -8.95 -13.34 3.56
N SER A 22 -9.57 -14.48 3.89
CA SER A 22 -10.97 -14.52 4.34
C SER A 22 -11.20 -13.70 5.61
N ASP A 23 -10.28 -13.74 6.57
CA ASP A 23 -10.41 -13.03 7.85
C ASP A 23 -10.06 -11.54 7.75
N LEU A 24 -9.20 -11.15 6.78
CA LEU A 24 -8.84 -9.76 6.54
C LEU A 24 -9.83 -9.00 5.64
N LYS A 25 -10.41 -9.66 4.64
CA LYS A 25 -11.32 -9.01 3.67
C LYS A 25 -12.43 -8.17 4.32
N PRO A 26 -13.06 -8.58 5.44
CA PRO A 26 -14.05 -7.76 6.15
C PRO A 26 -13.52 -6.43 6.72
N PHE A 27 -12.20 -6.28 6.90
CA PHE A 27 -11.58 -5.05 7.36
C PHE A 27 -11.35 -4.02 6.24
N TYR A 28 -11.66 -4.37 4.99
CA TYR A 28 -11.56 -3.49 3.83
C TYR A 28 -12.95 -3.02 3.40
N GLU A 29 -13.12 -1.73 3.11
CA GLU A 29 -14.37 -1.20 2.58
C GLU A 29 -14.43 -1.42 1.05
N PRO A 30 -15.27 -2.33 0.54
CA PRO A 30 -15.30 -2.69 -0.88
C PRO A 30 -15.76 -1.54 -1.79
N ARG A 31 -16.42 -0.52 -1.24
CA ARG A 31 -16.86 0.66 -2.02
C ARG A 31 -15.74 1.67 -2.27
N LEU A 32 -14.57 1.50 -1.66
CA LEU A 32 -13.46 2.44 -1.87
C LEU A 32 -12.89 2.30 -3.29
N PRO A 33 -12.69 3.42 -4.01
CA PRO A 33 -12.09 3.38 -5.34
C PRO A 33 -10.65 2.88 -5.39
N TYR A 34 -9.87 3.07 -4.31
CA TYR A 34 -8.45 2.71 -4.28
C TYR A 34 -8.13 1.68 -3.19
N HIS A 35 -8.26 2.02 -1.90
CA HIS A 35 -7.83 1.16 -0.79
C HIS A 35 -8.85 0.03 -0.50
N ASN A 36 -9.09 -0.84 -1.47
CA ASN A 36 -10.01 -1.98 -1.37
C ASN A 36 -9.27 -3.32 -1.55
N TRP A 37 -9.94 -4.42 -1.21
CA TRP A 37 -9.36 -5.76 -1.34
C TRP A 37 -9.15 -6.19 -2.80
N ASP A 38 -10.22 -6.13 -3.59
CA ASP A 38 -10.33 -6.80 -4.90
C ASP A 38 -9.41 -6.19 -5.97
N GLU A 39 -9.00 -4.93 -5.84
CA GLU A 39 -8.09 -4.28 -6.79
C GLU A 39 -6.73 -3.95 -6.18
N HIS A 40 -6.65 -3.34 -4.99
CA HIS A 40 -5.36 -2.89 -4.44
C HIS A 40 -4.57 -4.06 -3.86
N ILE A 41 -5.19 -4.85 -2.98
CA ILE A 41 -4.51 -5.96 -2.32
C ILE A 41 -4.22 -7.10 -3.31
N GLU A 42 -5.21 -7.55 -4.07
CA GLU A 42 -5.03 -8.68 -4.99
C GLU A 42 -4.00 -8.40 -6.10
N HIS A 43 -4.01 -7.20 -6.72
CA HIS A 43 -3.01 -6.87 -7.73
C HIS A 43 -1.61 -6.71 -7.11
N GLY A 44 -1.51 -6.08 -5.94
CA GLY A 44 -0.21 -5.84 -5.32
C GLY A 44 0.49 -7.10 -4.83
N LEU A 45 -0.24 -8.18 -4.54
CA LEU A 45 0.36 -9.49 -4.23
C LEU A 45 1.23 -10.03 -5.38
N GLY A 46 0.79 -9.87 -6.64
CA GLY A 46 1.62 -10.25 -7.79
C GLY A 46 2.87 -9.39 -7.94
N ILE A 47 2.81 -8.13 -7.49
CA ILE A 47 3.98 -7.23 -7.46
C ILE A 47 4.95 -7.67 -6.35
N ILE A 48 4.45 -8.04 -5.17
CA ILE A 48 5.26 -8.59 -4.08
C ILE A 48 6.01 -9.85 -4.53
N ASP A 49 5.34 -10.79 -5.19
CA ASP A 49 5.97 -12.01 -5.70
C ASP A 49 7.13 -11.68 -6.65
N ASN A 50 6.88 -10.83 -7.65
CA ASN A 50 7.90 -10.39 -8.60
C ASN A 50 9.07 -9.66 -7.93
N LEU A 51 8.81 -8.79 -6.95
CA LEU A 51 9.85 -8.11 -6.18
C LEU A 51 10.72 -9.10 -5.39
N CYS A 52 10.09 -10.08 -4.74
CA CYS A 52 10.81 -11.12 -3.99
C CYS A 52 11.70 -11.96 -4.91
N GLU A 53 11.21 -12.34 -6.08
CA GLU A 53 11.99 -13.07 -7.08
C GLU A 53 13.21 -12.27 -7.56
N GLN A 54 13.02 -10.98 -7.86
CA GLN A 54 14.12 -10.11 -8.29
C GLN A 54 15.18 -9.91 -7.22
N GLU A 55 14.79 -9.74 -5.95
CA GLU A 55 15.75 -9.63 -4.84
C GLU A 55 16.52 -10.94 -4.61
N LYS A 56 15.81 -12.09 -4.64
CA LYS A 56 16.45 -13.41 -4.56
C LYS A 56 17.46 -13.62 -5.69
N ALA A 57 17.11 -13.23 -6.93
CA ALA A 57 18.01 -13.32 -8.08
C ALA A 57 19.27 -12.46 -7.95
N LYS A 58 19.21 -11.35 -7.21
CA LYS A 58 20.36 -10.49 -6.87
C LYS A 58 21.19 -11.02 -5.69
N GLY A 59 20.76 -12.11 -5.04
CA GLY A 59 21.38 -12.64 -3.82
C GLY A 59 21.06 -11.82 -2.56
N ASN A 60 20.00 -11.00 -2.59
CA ASN A 60 19.55 -10.27 -1.41
C ASN A 60 18.60 -11.16 -0.59
N PRO A 61 18.82 -11.30 0.73
CA PRO A 61 17.91 -12.05 1.58
C PRO A 61 16.58 -11.29 1.68
N ILE A 62 15.46 -12.02 1.58
CA ILE A 62 14.11 -11.47 1.66
C ILE A 62 13.13 -12.56 2.09
N ASN A 63 12.18 -12.21 2.95
CA ASN A 63 11.16 -13.12 3.44
C ASN A 63 9.82 -12.87 2.70
N SER A 64 9.54 -13.67 1.68
CA SER A 64 8.32 -13.52 0.86
C SER A 64 7.04 -13.75 1.64
N PHE A 65 7.05 -14.62 2.65
CA PHE A 65 5.89 -14.88 3.49
C PHE A 65 5.51 -13.63 4.31
N ILE A 66 6.48 -13.05 5.03
CA ILE A 66 6.26 -11.81 5.78
C ILE A 66 5.84 -10.67 4.85
N ALA A 67 6.44 -10.55 3.66
CA ALA A 67 6.07 -9.54 2.69
C ALA A 67 4.59 -9.64 2.27
N LYS A 68 4.10 -10.84 1.93
CA LYS A 68 2.71 -11.08 1.55
C LYS A 68 1.76 -10.78 2.72
N VAL A 69 2.04 -11.33 3.89
CA VAL A 69 1.21 -11.16 5.09
C VAL A 69 1.11 -9.69 5.49
N ALA A 70 2.24 -8.96 5.47
CA ALA A 70 2.26 -7.53 5.73
C ALA A 70 1.48 -6.74 4.68
N TYR A 71 1.68 -7.06 3.40
CA TYR A 71 0.97 -6.37 2.32
C TYR A 71 -0.55 -6.62 2.36
N MET A 72 -1.00 -7.84 2.69
CA MET A 72 -2.44 -8.11 2.85
C MET A 72 -3.09 -7.31 3.98
N GLY A 73 -2.32 -6.93 5.00
CA GLY A 73 -2.81 -6.24 6.17
C GLY A 73 -2.55 -4.74 6.22
N HIS A 74 -1.70 -4.17 5.35
CA HIS A 74 -1.15 -2.82 5.54
C HIS A 74 -2.22 -1.71 5.61
N ASP A 75 -3.36 -1.92 4.96
CA ASP A 75 -4.48 -1.00 4.88
C ASP A 75 -5.73 -1.47 5.63
N ALA A 76 -5.64 -2.59 6.35
CA ALA A 76 -6.77 -3.16 7.07
C ALA A 76 -7.34 -2.16 8.10
N GLY A 77 -8.66 -2.00 8.11
CA GLY A 77 -9.36 -1.08 8.99
C GLY A 77 -9.52 0.33 8.42
N PHE A 78 -8.90 0.65 7.28
CA PHE A 78 -9.20 1.87 6.55
C PHE A 78 -10.63 1.80 5.94
N PRO A 79 -11.45 2.86 6.02
CA PRO A 79 -11.14 4.22 6.49
C PRO A 79 -11.60 4.51 7.92
N HIS A 80 -11.88 3.48 8.73
CA HIS A 80 -12.38 3.66 10.09
C HIS A 80 -11.42 4.52 10.93
N ASP A 81 -10.12 4.47 10.65
CA ASP A 81 -9.08 5.34 11.19
C ASP A 81 -9.29 6.82 10.87
N LEU A 82 -9.78 7.16 9.68
CA LEU A 82 -10.05 8.53 9.26
C LEU A 82 -11.32 9.11 9.88
N ILE A 83 -12.31 8.26 10.15
CA ILE A 83 -13.66 8.69 10.56
C ILE A 83 -13.95 8.45 12.04
N THR A 84 -13.12 7.68 12.75
CA THR A 84 -13.28 7.37 14.18
C THR A 84 -12.13 7.98 14.99
N PRO A 85 -12.30 9.18 15.59
CA PRO A 85 -11.23 9.88 16.30
C PRO A 85 -10.58 9.07 17.43
N ASP A 86 -11.33 8.16 18.05
CA ASP A 86 -10.82 7.29 19.12
C ASP A 86 -9.80 6.26 18.61
N ILE A 87 -9.94 5.78 17.37
CA ILE A 87 -8.95 4.89 16.75
C ILE A 87 -7.64 5.65 16.55
N TRP A 88 -7.71 6.85 15.96
CA TRP A 88 -6.53 7.70 15.78
C TRP A 88 -5.86 8.04 17.11
N LYS A 89 -6.65 8.39 18.13
CA LYS A 89 -6.14 8.69 19.48
C LYS A 89 -5.44 7.48 20.12
N LYS A 90 -5.92 6.27 19.87
CA LYS A 90 -5.37 5.03 20.47
C LYS A 90 -4.16 4.49 19.70
N HIS A 91 -4.18 4.55 18.38
CA HIS A 91 -3.21 3.88 17.52
C HIS A 91 -2.24 4.83 16.81
N GLY A 92 -2.50 6.14 16.82
CA GLY A 92 -1.59 7.19 16.35
C GLY A 92 -1.47 7.35 14.82
N SER A 93 -1.69 6.28 14.05
CA SER A 93 -1.77 6.32 12.59
C SER A 93 -2.67 5.22 12.02
N LYS A 94 -2.95 5.30 10.71
CA LYS A 94 -3.62 4.24 9.93
C LYS A 94 -2.86 2.92 10.06
N GLU A 95 -1.55 2.94 9.81
CA GLU A 95 -0.66 1.79 9.88
C GLU A 95 -0.57 1.23 11.31
N GLY A 96 -0.65 2.09 12.33
CA GLY A 96 -0.73 1.69 13.74
C GLY A 96 -2.01 0.92 14.08
N TYR A 97 -3.11 1.17 13.37
CA TYR A 97 -4.35 0.41 13.53
C TYR A 97 -4.31 -0.88 12.71
N SER A 98 -3.81 -0.83 11.47
CA SER A 98 -3.54 -2.00 10.63
C SER A 98 -2.65 -3.04 11.34
N THR A 99 -1.58 -2.58 11.99
CA THR A 99 -0.69 -3.45 12.79
C THR A 99 -1.39 -4.07 13.98
N HIS A 100 -2.32 -3.36 14.62
CA HIS A 100 -3.12 -3.92 15.72
C HIS A 100 -4.06 -5.03 15.24
N ILE A 101 -4.74 -4.83 14.10
CA ILE A 101 -5.60 -5.87 13.50
C ILE A 101 -4.76 -7.12 13.19
N MET A 102 -3.61 -6.92 12.55
CA MET A 102 -2.70 -8.02 12.21
C MET A 102 -2.12 -8.72 13.44
N ASP A 103 -1.76 -7.98 14.50
CA ASP A 103 -1.29 -8.56 15.76
C ASP A 103 -2.30 -9.56 16.32
N VAL A 104 -3.56 -9.15 16.44
CA VAL A 104 -4.63 -10.01 16.97
C VAL A 104 -4.86 -11.25 16.10
N LEU A 105 -4.94 -11.07 14.78
CA LEU A 105 -5.17 -12.19 13.86
C LEU A 105 -4.01 -13.20 13.89
N LEU A 106 -2.77 -12.72 13.79
CA LEU A 106 -1.61 -13.60 13.73
C LEU A 106 -1.33 -14.30 15.07
N GLN A 107 -1.62 -13.66 16.21
CA GLN A 107 -1.59 -14.32 17.52
C GLN A 107 -2.63 -15.44 17.61
N ASN A 108 -3.84 -15.23 17.07
CA ASN A 108 -4.89 -16.25 17.05
C ASN A 108 -4.52 -17.45 16.18
N TYR A 109 -3.72 -17.24 15.13
CA TYR A 109 -3.12 -18.31 14.32
C TYR A 109 -1.84 -18.90 14.93
N GLY A 110 -1.44 -18.49 16.13
CA GLY A 110 -0.28 -19.06 16.83
C GLY A 110 1.07 -18.76 16.19
N LEU A 111 1.19 -17.69 15.38
CA LEU A 111 2.48 -17.29 14.81
C LEU A 111 3.44 -16.85 15.92
N GLU A 112 4.73 -17.11 15.70
CA GLU A 112 5.78 -16.67 16.61
C GLU A 112 5.84 -15.13 16.69
N GLU A 113 6.12 -14.63 17.88
CA GLU A 113 6.20 -13.18 18.16
C GLU A 113 7.24 -12.46 17.27
N SER A 114 8.32 -13.15 16.90
CA SER A 114 9.34 -12.66 15.95
C SER A 114 8.75 -12.38 14.57
N CYS A 115 7.92 -13.30 14.05
CA CYS A 115 7.25 -13.15 12.76
C CYS A 115 6.23 -12.01 12.80
N ILE A 116 5.42 -11.95 13.87
CA ILE A 116 4.43 -10.89 14.07
C ILE A 116 5.10 -9.51 14.11
N ARG A 117 6.21 -9.35 14.84
CA ARG A 117 7.00 -8.11 14.86
C ARG A 117 7.57 -7.76 13.48
N GLY A 118 7.98 -8.76 12.71
CA GLY A 118 8.42 -8.58 11.32
C GLY A 118 7.30 -7.98 10.45
N VAL A 119 6.10 -8.56 10.51
CA VAL A 119 4.91 -8.07 9.81
C VAL A 119 4.57 -6.63 10.24
N GLN A 120 4.55 -6.37 11.55
CA GLN A 120 4.27 -5.02 12.08
C GLN A 120 5.28 -3.99 11.59
N THR A 121 6.56 -4.35 11.55
CA THR A 121 7.63 -3.48 11.04
C THR A 121 7.41 -3.13 9.57
N CYS A 122 7.08 -4.12 8.74
CA CYS A 122 6.80 -3.90 7.32
C CYS A 122 5.59 -3.00 7.10
N ILE A 123 4.51 -3.19 7.84
CA ILE A 123 3.30 -2.35 7.76
C ILE A 123 3.60 -0.93 8.23
N MET A 124 4.24 -0.75 9.39
CA MET A 124 4.59 0.61 9.86
C MET A 124 5.47 1.36 8.87
N PHE A 125 6.34 0.68 8.14
CA PHE A 125 7.22 1.30 7.17
C PHE A 125 6.50 1.85 5.92
N THR A 126 5.24 1.49 5.66
CA THR A 126 4.43 2.10 4.59
C THR A 126 3.96 3.51 4.96
N LYS A 127 4.01 3.89 6.25
CA LYS A 127 3.66 5.22 6.71
C LYS A 127 4.61 6.28 6.14
N MET A 128 4.04 7.41 5.70
CA MET A 128 4.82 8.55 5.24
C MET A 128 5.74 9.07 6.36
N GLY A 129 7.02 9.29 6.03
CA GLY A 129 8.01 9.81 6.98
C GLY A 129 8.69 8.73 7.83
N GLU A 130 8.19 7.50 7.81
CA GLU A 130 8.78 6.41 8.61
C GLU A 130 10.11 5.95 7.99
N GLN A 131 11.09 5.71 8.87
CA GLN A 131 12.41 5.17 8.53
C GLN A 131 12.59 3.82 9.21
N LEU A 132 13.37 2.92 8.58
CA LEU A 132 13.74 1.68 9.24
C LEU A 132 14.79 1.97 10.34
N PRO A 133 14.78 1.21 11.46
CA PRO A 133 15.84 1.26 12.46
C PRO A 133 17.23 1.03 11.84
N GLU A 134 18.27 1.67 12.38
CA GLU A 134 19.65 1.55 11.88
C GLU A 134 20.21 0.13 12.02
N ASP A 135 19.75 -0.62 13.02
CA ASP A 135 20.18 -1.97 13.40
C ASP A 135 19.27 -3.08 12.85
N ILE A 136 18.37 -2.75 11.92
CA ILE A 136 17.45 -3.74 11.37
C ILE A 136 18.19 -4.84 10.61
N ASP A 137 17.71 -6.09 10.78
CA ASP A 137 18.18 -7.22 9.97
C ASP A 137 18.03 -6.91 8.48
N LYS A 138 19.06 -7.23 7.69
CA LYS A 138 19.08 -7.08 6.23
C LYS A 138 17.89 -7.77 5.56
N GLU A 139 17.50 -8.98 6.00
CA GLU A 139 16.34 -9.68 5.43
C GLU A 139 15.05 -8.90 5.67
N LEU A 140 14.80 -8.47 6.91
CA LEU A 140 13.62 -7.71 7.26
C LEU A 140 13.61 -6.33 6.59
N GLY A 141 14.78 -5.68 6.49
CA GLY A 141 14.92 -4.41 5.80
C GLY A 141 14.60 -4.50 4.31
N ASN A 142 15.02 -5.57 3.62
CA ASN A 142 14.65 -5.81 2.22
C ASN A 142 13.16 -6.16 2.09
N THR A 143 12.62 -6.94 3.02
CA THR A 143 11.20 -7.31 3.08
C THR A 143 10.31 -6.06 3.23
N ALA A 144 10.62 -5.18 4.18
CA ALA A 144 9.90 -3.91 4.37
C ALA A 144 9.99 -2.99 3.14
N LYS A 145 11.16 -2.91 2.49
CA LYS A 145 11.31 -2.15 1.24
C LYS A 145 10.45 -2.72 0.12
N ALA A 146 10.35 -4.04 -0.01
CA ALA A 146 9.49 -4.67 -1.00
C ALA A 146 8.01 -4.34 -0.75
N VAL A 147 7.55 -4.42 0.50
CA VAL A 147 6.17 -4.04 0.90
C VAL A 147 5.87 -2.59 0.54
N ARG A 148 6.74 -1.64 0.93
CA ARG A 148 6.57 -0.22 0.59
C ARG A 148 6.66 0.04 -0.91
N THR A 149 7.49 -0.71 -1.64
CA THR A 149 7.59 -0.57 -3.10
C THR A 149 6.33 -1.08 -3.79
N ALA A 150 5.72 -2.16 -3.30
CA ALA A 150 4.46 -2.65 -3.83
C ALA A 150 3.30 -1.68 -3.55
N ASP A 151 3.22 -1.12 -2.34
CA ASP A 151 2.25 -0.08 -1.98
C ASP A 151 2.37 1.15 -2.91
N LEU A 152 3.61 1.57 -3.19
CA LEU A 152 3.90 2.70 -4.08
C LEU A 152 4.04 2.31 -5.57
N SER A 153 3.70 1.08 -5.96
CA SER A 153 4.04 0.54 -7.29
C SER A 153 3.43 1.32 -8.45
N HIS A 154 2.22 1.86 -8.27
CA HIS A 154 1.53 2.71 -9.24
C HIS A 154 2.35 3.96 -9.62
N ILE A 155 3.23 4.43 -8.74
CA ILE A 155 4.12 5.58 -8.96
C ILE A 155 5.20 5.22 -9.97
N PHE A 156 5.78 4.03 -9.85
CA PHE A 156 6.91 3.58 -10.66
C PHE A 156 6.50 2.88 -11.95
N GLY A 157 5.23 2.48 -12.05
CA GLY A 157 4.67 1.78 -13.19
C GLY A 157 4.41 2.65 -14.43
N PRO A 158 3.69 2.10 -15.43
CA PRO A 158 3.28 2.85 -16.60
C PRO A 158 2.47 4.10 -16.23
N TYR A 159 2.75 5.22 -16.91
CA TYR A 159 2.09 6.50 -16.62
C TYR A 159 0.54 6.44 -16.68
N LYS A 160 -0.02 5.55 -17.49
CA LYS A 160 -1.48 5.38 -17.56
C LYS A 160 -2.05 4.92 -16.23
N ASP A 161 -1.40 3.97 -15.59
CA ASP A 161 -1.85 3.36 -14.34
C ASP A 161 -1.69 4.38 -13.20
N PHE A 162 -0.58 5.12 -13.19
CA PHE A 162 -0.39 6.27 -12.29
C PHE A 162 -1.54 7.28 -12.35
N VAL A 163 -2.01 7.63 -13.56
CA VAL A 163 -3.12 8.59 -13.74
C VAL A 163 -4.45 8.00 -13.27
N ILE A 164 -4.71 6.72 -13.55
CA ILE A 164 -5.93 6.03 -13.08
C ILE A 164 -5.98 6.03 -11.56
N ASP A 165 -4.89 5.62 -10.91
CA ASP A 165 -4.83 5.51 -9.46
C ASP A 165 -4.86 6.89 -8.78
N SER A 166 -4.23 7.90 -9.39
CA SER A 166 -4.36 9.29 -8.96
C SER A 166 -5.83 9.74 -8.96
N PHE A 167 -6.62 9.38 -9.98
CA PHE A 167 -8.03 9.71 -10.01
C PHE A 167 -8.86 8.90 -9.01
N LYS A 168 -8.58 7.61 -8.82
CA LYS A 168 -9.22 6.80 -7.77
C LYS A 168 -8.98 7.39 -6.38
N LEU A 169 -7.74 7.78 -6.06
CA LEU A 169 -7.39 8.46 -4.81
C LEU A 169 -8.13 9.79 -4.65
N MET A 170 -8.35 10.52 -5.75
CA MET A 170 -9.15 11.74 -5.75
C MET A 170 -10.63 11.46 -5.50
N GLU A 171 -11.23 10.42 -6.10
CA GLU A 171 -12.61 9.99 -5.81
C GLU A 171 -12.76 9.60 -4.34
N GLU A 172 -11.82 8.83 -3.83
CA GLU A 172 -11.83 8.35 -2.46
C GLU A 172 -11.73 9.50 -1.46
N ALA A 173 -10.86 10.50 -1.72
CA ALA A 173 -10.79 11.71 -0.90
C ALA A 173 -12.14 12.46 -0.80
N LYS A 174 -12.95 12.47 -1.88
CA LYS A 174 -14.29 13.08 -1.86
C LYS A 174 -15.24 12.36 -0.91
N MET A 175 -15.15 11.03 -0.81
CA MET A 175 -16.00 10.24 0.10
C MET A 175 -15.81 10.65 1.57
N TYR A 176 -14.68 11.27 1.91
CA TYR A 176 -14.38 11.77 3.26
C TYR A 176 -14.51 13.29 3.39
N GLY A 177 -15.20 13.96 2.46
CA GLY A 177 -15.38 15.41 2.49
C GLY A 177 -14.10 16.21 2.20
N ARG A 178 -13.07 15.57 1.64
CA ARG A 178 -11.79 16.21 1.24
C ARG A 178 -11.77 16.50 -0.26
N GLU A 179 -12.91 16.90 -0.80
CA GLU A 179 -13.02 17.26 -2.21
C GLU A 179 -12.08 18.42 -2.53
N THR A 180 -11.18 18.20 -3.49
CA THR A 180 -10.24 19.22 -3.97
C THR A 180 -10.40 19.39 -5.47
N VAL A 181 -10.11 20.58 -5.99
CA VAL A 181 -10.03 20.78 -7.43
C VAL A 181 -8.77 20.12 -7.98
N LEU A 182 -8.80 19.64 -9.22
CA LEU A 182 -7.70 18.89 -9.83
C LEU A 182 -6.31 19.55 -9.69
N ALA A 183 -6.22 20.88 -9.82
CA ALA A 183 -4.93 21.55 -9.70
C ALA A 183 -4.35 21.45 -8.28
N GLU A 184 -5.21 21.63 -7.26
CA GLU A 184 -4.80 21.48 -5.87
C GLU A 184 -4.44 20.02 -5.57
N PHE A 185 -5.23 19.07 -6.10
CA PHE A 185 -4.92 17.65 -6.00
C PHE A 185 -3.52 17.35 -6.57
N LYS A 186 -3.19 17.85 -7.76
CA LYS A 186 -1.87 17.68 -8.38
C LYS A 186 -0.74 18.22 -7.52
N ASP A 187 -0.91 19.41 -6.94
CA ASP A 187 0.11 20.02 -6.08
C ASP A 187 0.31 19.19 -4.80
N ARG A 188 -0.79 18.71 -4.20
CA ARG A 188 -0.75 17.81 -3.03
C ARG A 188 -0.11 16.46 -3.39
N THR A 189 -0.50 15.83 -4.50
CA THR A 189 0.09 14.57 -4.98
C THR A 189 1.59 14.71 -5.19
N ARG A 190 2.03 15.80 -5.84
CA ARG A 190 3.45 16.08 -6.00
C ARG A 190 4.15 16.19 -4.65
N PHE A 191 3.60 16.99 -3.73
CA PHE A 191 4.19 17.16 -2.40
C PHE A 191 4.30 15.83 -1.65
N VAL A 192 3.19 15.08 -1.53
CA VAL A 192 3.13 13.83 -0.77
C VAL A 192 4.07 12.79 -1.38
N LEU A 193 3.98 12.55 -2.68
CA LEU A 193 4.77 11.50 -3.32
C LEU A 193 6.27 11.83 -3.38
N THR A 194 6.65 13.10 -3.56
CA THR A 194 8.06 13.49 -3.44
C THR A 194 8.60 13.24 -2.04
N ASN A 195 7.80 13.50 -0.98
CA ASN A 195 8.21 13.18 0.40
C ASN A 195 8.38 11.67 0.61
N TYR A 196 7.48 10.83 0.07
CA TYR A 196 7.63 9.38 0.13
C TYR A 196 8.94 8.89 -0.50
N LEU A 197 9.35 9.52 -1.60
CA LEU A 197 10.55 9.15 -2.37
C LEU A 197 11.86 9.77 -1.82
N SER A 198 11.80 10.89 -1.10
CA SER A 198 13.00 11.62 -0.64
C SER A 198 13.61 11.09 0.66
N LEU A 199 12.95 10.16 1.35
CA LEU A 199 13.33 9.66 2.69
C LEU A 199 14.52 8.66 2.69
N GLY A 200 15.43 8.76 1.71
CA GLY A 200 16.47 7.76 1.51
C GLY A 200 15.93 6.36 1.16
N PHE A 201 14.64 6.28 0.83
CA PHE A 201 13.98 5.06 0.39
C PHE A 201 14.57 4.63 -0.95
N ILE A 202 15.07 3.40 -1.01
CA ILE A 202 15.51 2.76 -2.25
C ILE A 202 14.45 1.71 -2.59
N PRO A 203 13.72 1.87 -3.71
CA PRO A 203 12.75 0.87 -4.16
C PRO A 203 13.40 -0.50 -4.35
N SER A 204 12.64 -1.55 -4.08
CA SER A 204 13.05 -2.93 -4.33
C SER A 204 12.93 -3.28 -5.82
N GLY A 205 13.64 -4.32 -6.26
CA GLY A 205 13.52 -4.86 -7.60
C GLY A 205 14.10 -3.93 -8.67
N ALA A 206 13.41 -3.84 -9.80
CA ALA A 206 13.78 -3.03 -10.95
C ALA A 206 13.19 -1.62 -10.91
N TYR A 207 12.41 -1.28 -9.88
CA TYR A 207 11.81 0.04 -9.76
C TYR A 207 12.85 1.11 -9.44
N SER A 208 12.62 2.32 -9.97
CA SER A 208 13.53 3.44 -9.80
C SER A 208 12.79 4.69 -9.32
N ILE A 209 13.43 5.45 -8.42
CA ILE A 209 12.93 6.77 -8.00
C ILE A 209 12.79 7.70 -9.20
N ALA A 210 13.67 7.58 -10.19
CA ALA A 210 13.67 8.41 -11.39
C ALA A 210 12.37 8.22 -12.21
N ASP A 211 11.91 6.99 -12.38
CA ASP A 211 10.64 6.71 -13.08
C ASP A 211 9.44 7.29 -12.31
N GLY A 212 9.45 7.14 -10.97
CA GLY A 212 8.43 7.72 -10.12
C GLY A 212 8.36 9.25 -10.22
N MET A 213 9.51 9.92 -10.11
CA MET A 213 9.62 11.37 -10.24
C MET A 213 9.17 11.85 -11.63
N LYS A 214 9.50 11.10 -12.69
CA LYS A 214 9.04 11.40 -14.06
C LYS A 214 7.52 11.35 -14.19
N ASN A 215 6.87 10.37 -13.59
CA ASN A 215 5.40 10.26 -13.57
C ASN A 215 4.76 11.43 -12.80
N ILE A 216 5.28 11.73 -11.60
CA ILE A 216 4.80 12.85 -10.76
C ILE A 216 4.92 14.18 -11.51
N GLU A 217 6.08 14.46 -12.10
CA GLU A 217 6.29 15.69 -12.87
C GLU A 217 5.37 15.81 -14.07
N ARG A 218 5.20 14.71 -14.82
CA ARG A 218 4.35 14.69 -16.00
C ARG A 218 2.89 14.92 -15.64
N PHE A 219 2.40 14.31 -14.56
CA PHE A 219 1.03 14.50 -14.08
C PHE A 219 0.76 15.95 -13.66
N GLY A 220 1.71 16.60 -12.98
CA GLY A 220 1.61 18.02 -12.66
C GLY A 220 1.45 18.90 -13.90
N LYS A 221 2.15 18.58 -15.00
CA LYS A 221 2.19 19.36 -16.25
C LYS A 221 1.01 19.08 -17.21
N ASP A 222 0.50 17.85 -17.25
CA ASP A 222 -0.51 17.44 -18.24
C ASP A 222 -1.85 18.18 -18.05
N SER A 223 -2.45 18.70 -19.13
CA SER A 223 -3.76 19.34 -19.06
C SER A 223 -4.89 18.35 -18.67
N PRO A 224 -6.04 18.82 -18.15
CA PRO A 224 -7.21 17.98 -17.91
C PRO A 224 -7.60 17.08 -19.10
N SER A 225 -7.65 17.65 -20.31
CA SER A 225 -7.97 16.91 -21.54
C SER A 225 -6.91 15.86 -21.88
N ARG A 226 -5.63 16.13 -21.61
CA ARG A 226 -4.55 15.18 -21.80
C ARG A 226 -4.65 14.00 -20.84
N LEU A 227 -4.97 14.26 -19.57
CA LEU A 227 -5.16 13.21 -18.56
C LEU A 227 -6.32 12.29 -18.94
N LEU A 228 -7.46 12.83 -19.35
CA LEU A 228 -8.58 12.03 -19.86
C LEU A 228 -8.20 11.19 -21.09
N LYS A 229 -7.40 11.75 -22.00
CA LYS A 229 -6.92 11.00 -23.17
C LYS A 229 -6.00 9.82 -22.78
N VAL A 230 -5.19 9.97 -21.74
CA VAL A 230 -4.28 8.91 -21.25
C VAL A 230 -5.07 7.70 -20.75
N ILE A 231 -6.16 7.92 -20.02
CA ILE A 231 -6.97 6.85 -19.42
C ILE A 231 -8.01 6.24 -20.37
N GLY A 232 -8.21 6.83 -21.55
CA GLY A 232 -8.97 6.25 -22.66
C GLY A 232 -10.42 5.93 -22.27
N ASN A 233 -10.79 4.66 -22.33
CA ASN A 233 -12.18 4.20 -22.09
C ASN A 233 -12.70 4.53 -20.67
N GLN A 234 -11.81 4.78 -19.71
CA GLN A 234 -12.18 5.20 -18.36
C GLN A 234 -12.42 6.72 -18.24
N ALA A 235 -12.21 7.50 -19.30
CA ALA A 235 -12.35 8.96 -19.27
C ALA A 235 -13.73 9.41 -18.77
N ASN A 236 -14.80 8.71 -19.14
CA ASN A 236 -16.15 9.06 -18.72
C ASN A 236 -16.36 8.93 -17.21
N ARG A 237 -15.69 7.96 -16.55
CA ARG A 237 -15.75 7.77 -15.10
C ARG A 237 -15.20 9.00 -14.38
N PHE A 238 -14.04 9.48 -14.82
CA PHE A 238 -13.29 10.55 -14.13
C PHE A 238 -13.56 11.95 -14.70
N ALA A 239 -14.43 12.09 -15.70
CA ALA A 239 -14.71 13.36 -16.36
C ALA A 239 -15.22 14.44 -15.39
N SER A 240 -15.96 14.05 -14.34
CA SER A 240 -16.45 14.98 -13.32
C SER A 240 -15.32 15.54 -12.44
N LEU A 241 -14.23 14.80 -12.23
CA LEU A 241 -13.09 15.21 -11.40
C LEU A 241 -12.26 16.33 -12.04
N VAL A 242 -12.24 16.36 -13.37
CA VAL A 242 -11.39 17.27 -14.14
C VAL A 242 -12.13 18.50 -14.64
N LYS A 243 -13.46 18.54 -14.50
CA LYS A 243 -14.26 19.74 -14.76
C LYS A 243 -14.10 20.68 -13.57
N ARG A 244 -13.52 21.87 -13.81
CA ARG A 244 -13.67 22.99 -12.89
C ARG A 244 -15.02 23.64 -13.15
N GLU A 245 -15.75 23.92 -12.08
CA GLU A 245 -16.83 24.88 -12.06
C GLU A 245 -16.33 26.19 -12.68
N THR A 246 -16.91 26.56 -13.81
CA THR A 246 -17.13 27.98 -14.08
C THR A 246 -18.14 28.45 -13.05
N ALA A 247 -17.66 29.17 -12.04
CA ALA A 247 -18.44 30.13 -11.28
C ALA A 247 -17.69 31.46 -11.33
#